data_AF-A0A0C2NA54-F1
#
_entry.id   AF-A0A0C2NA54-F1
#
_cell.length_a   1.000
_cell.length_b   1.000
_cell.length_c   1.000
_cell.angle_alpha   90.00
_cell.angle_beta   90.00
_cell.angle_gamma   90.00
#
_symmetry.space_group_name_H-M   'P 1'
#
loop_
_entity.id
_entity.type
_entity.pdbx_description
1 polymer ?
#
loop_
_entity_poly.entity_id
_entity_poly.type
_entity_poly.pdbx_seq_one_letter_code
_entity_poly.pdbx_strand_id
1 'polypeptide(L)'
;MSLLSINCTPVIQRLFSKIVPGVDEDATWLEKAIKSLSKKLRKTRQLEEFETVLQTKDPLSKCITLWRSLDGRLQISHRKVLPHVVFCRLFRWPDLHSYHELKSLGNCQYSFHKKQQLLCINPYHFYRAELLSMLPILNVKFYMI
;
A
#
# COMPACT_ATOMS: atom_id res chain seq x y z
N MET A 1 -27.97 -0.04 0.73
CA MET A 1 -27.79 0.06 -0.74
C MET A 1 -26.47 -0.56 -1.09
N SER A 2 -26.48 -1.68 -1.82
CA SER A 2 -25.28 -2.45 -2.13
C SER A 2 -24.36 -1.66 -3.07
N LEU A 3 -23.17 -1.32 -2.59
CA LEU A 3 -22.10 -0.63 -3.35
C LEU A 3 -21.48 -1.51 -4.47
N LEU A 4 -22.19 -2.54 -4.93
CA LEU A 4 -21.69 -3.56 -5.85
C LEU A 4 -22.22 -3.41 -7.28
N SER A 5 -23.10 -2.45 -7.56
CA SER A 5 -23.57 -2.20 -8.91
C SER A 5 -22.77 -1.06 -9.55
N ILE A 6 -22.04 -1.42 -10.61
CA ILE A 6 -21.65 -0.66 -11.81
C ILE A 6 -20.14 -0.82 -12.12
N ASN A 7 -19.84 -1.87 -12.89
CA ASN A 7 -18.57 -2.10 -13.62
C ASN A 7 -17.32 -2.44 -12.80
N CYS A 8 -17.38 -3.44 -11.92
CA CYS A 8 -16.19 -4.04 -11.31
C CYS A 8 -15.89 -5.39 -11.97
N THR A 9 -14.82 -5.44 -12.76
CA THR A 9 -14.24 -6.72 -13.23
C THR A 9 -13.97 -7.64 -12.03
N PRO A 10 -14.03 -8.98 -12.15
CA PRO A 10 -13.80 -9.91 -11.05
C PRO A 10 -12.53 -9.60 -10.23
N VAL A 11 -11.48 -9.14 -10.91
CA VAL A 11 -10.23 -8.64 -10.32
C VAL A 11 -10.45 -7.53 -9.29
N ILE A 12 -11.27 -6.52 -9.61
CA ILE A 12 -11.50 -5.38 -8.72
C ILE A 12 -12.21 -5.84 -7.46
N GLN A 13 -13.19 -6.74 -7.59
CA GLN A 13 -13.89 -7.33 -6.46
C GLN A 13 -12.94 -8.13 -5.55
N ARG A 14 -12.03 -8.92 -6.15
CA ARG A 14 -11.00 -9.65 -5.39
C ARG A 14 -10.04 -8.73 -4.66
N LEU A 15 -9.57 -7.66 -5.29
CA LEU A 15 -8.70 -6.69 -4.60
C LEU A 15 -9.45 -5.93 -3.50
N PHE A 16 -10.71 -5.58 -3.74
CA PHE A 16 -11.54 -4.90 -2.76
C PHE A 16 -11.79 -5.79 -1.53
N SER A 17 -11.99 -7.10 -1.71
CA SER A 17 -12.15 -8.05 -0.60
C SER A 17 -10.88 -8.31 0.20
N LYS A 18 -9.71 -7.85 -0.28
CA LYS A 18 -8.45 -7.89 0.49
C LYS A 18 -8.24 -6.66 1.37
N ILE A 19 -9.10 -5.64 1.28
CA ILE A 19 -9.02 -4.48 2.17
C ILE A 19 -9.30 -4.95 3.60
N VAL A 20 -8.44 -4.56 4.53
CA VAL A 20 -8.57 -4.95 5.94
C VAL A 20 -9.74 -4.22 6.60
N PRO A 21 -10.41 -4.82 7.61
CA PRO A 21 -11.46 -4.13 8.35
C PRO A 21 -10.89 -2.92 9.12
N GLY A 22 -11.73 -1.93 9.38
CA GLY A 22 -11.37 -0.74 10.17
C GLY A 22 -10.77 0.43 9.37
N VAL A 23 -10.65 0.31 8.05
CA VAL A 23 -10.26 1.44 7.20
C VAL A 23 -11.36 2.49 7.20
N ASP A 24 -11.09 3.64 7.81
CA ASP A 24 -11.99 4.79 7.84
C ASP A 24 -11.76 5.69 6.59
N GLU A 25 -12.22 5.21 5.44
CA GLU A 25 -12.23 5.97 4.19
C GLU A 25 -13.58 5.84 3.50
N ASP A 26 -13.98 6.89 2.79
CA ASP A 26 -15.23 6.91 2.02
C ASP A 26 -15.27 5.76 0.99
N ALA A 27 -16.38 5.03 0.96
CA ALA A 27 -16.49 3.84 0.12
C ALA A 27 -16.36 4.14 -1.39
N THR A 28 -16.84 5.29 -1.85
CA THR A 28 -16.67 5.71 -3.25
C THR A 28 -15.21 6.05 -3.55
N TRP A 29 -14.49 6.57 -2.56
CA TRP A 29 -13.06 6.81 -2.66
C TRP A 29 -12.27 5.50 -2.69
N LEU A 30 -12.59 4.53 -1.84
CA LEU A 30 -11.99 3.19 -1.85
C LEU A 30 -12.14 2.51 -3.21
N GLU A 31 -13.33 2.55 -3.79
CA GLU A 31 -13.59 1.99 -5.11
C GLU A 31 -12.71 2.64 -6.18
N LYS A 32 -12.60 3.98 -6.17
CA LYS A 32 -11.73 4.73 -7.09
C LYS A 32 -10.24 4.39 -6.87
N ALA A 33 -9.81 4.19 -5.62
CA ALA A 33 -8.45 3.80 -5.29
C ALA A 33 -8.09 2.42 -5.87
N ILE A 34 -8.95 1.41 -5.67
CA ILE A 34 -8.76 0.06 -6.21
C ILE A 34 -8.86 0.05 -7.74
N LYS A 35 -9.80 0.81 -8.32
CA LYS A 35 -9.90 0.97 -9.79
C LYS A 35 -8.62 1.60 -10.37
N SER A 36 -8.09 2.65 -9.75
CA SER A 36 -6.83 3.30 -10.14
C SER A 36 -5.64 2.36 -10.04
N LEU A 37 -5.52 1.64 -8.91
CA LEU A 37 -4.46 0.65 -8.69
C LEU A 37 -4.51 -0.46 -9.73
N SER A 38 -5.67 -1.11 -9.89
CA SER A 38 -5.84 -2.23 -10.81
C SER A 38 -5.52 -1.83 -12.26
N LYS A 39 -5.91 -0.62 -12.69
CA LYS A 39 -5.57 -0.08 -14.02
C LYS A 39 -4.06 0.07 -14.21
N LYS A 40 -3.34 0.55 -13.19
CA LYS A 40 -1.88 0.72 -13.25
C LYS A 40 -1.16 -0.63 -13.26
N LEU A 41 -1.55 -1.56 -12.40
CA LEU A 41 -0.94 -2.89 -12.33
C LEU A 41 -1.18 -3.71 -13.59
N ARG A 42 -2.35 -3.59 -14.23
CA ARG A 42 -2.61 -4.21 -15.55
C ARG A 42 -1.67 -3.69 -16.64
N LYS A 43 -1.42 -2.37 -16.68
CA LYS A 43 -0.48 -1.79 -17.65
C LYS A 43 0.94 -2.33 -17.52
N THR A 44 1.36 -2.66 -16.30
CA THR A 44 2.70 -3.19 -16.01
C THR A 44 2.74 -4.72 -15.86
N ARG A 45 1.61 -5.42 -16.09
CA ARG A 45 1.49 -6.88 -15.90
C ARG A 45 1.90 -7.38 -14.49
N GLN A 46 1.59 -6.61 -13.45
CA GLN A 46 1.93 -6.93 -12.04
C GLN A 46 0.70 -7.34 -11.20
N LEU A 47 -0.46 -7.47 -11.84
CA LEU A 47 -1.73 -7.66 -11.13
C LEU A 47 -1.82 -9.01 -10.41
N GLU A 48 -1.49 -10.10 -11.09
CA GLU A 48 -1.53 -11.46 -10.54
C GLU A 48 -0.48 -11.64 -9.44
N GLU A 49 0.72 -11.10 -9.64
CA GLU A 49 1.78 -11.07 -8.63
C GLU A 49 1.30 -10.30 -7.39
N PHE A 50 0.63 -9.16 -7.55
CA PHE A 50 0.09 -8.40 -6.42
C PHE A 50 -0.99 -9.17 -5.66
N GLU A 51 -1.90 -9.88 -6.34
CA GLU A 51 -2.88 -10.76 -5.69
C GLU A 51 -2.20 -11.87 -4.90
N THR A 52 -1.14 -12.47 -5.46
CA THR A 52 -0.33 -13.50 -4.80
C THR A 52 0.35 -12.94 -3.54
N VAL A 53 0.99 -11.78 -3.65
CA VAL A 53 1.61 -11.05 -2.52
C VAL A 53 0.61 -10.80 -1.39
N LEU A 54 -0.60 -10.36 -1.70
CA LEU A 54 -1.65 -10.12 -0.70
C LEU A 54 -2.14 -11.41 -0.03
N GLN A 55 -2.06 -12.55 -0.73
CA GLN A 55 -2.42 -13.86 -0.21
C GLN A 55 -1.31 -14.50 0.64
N THR A 56 -0.08 -14.52 0.14
CA THR A 56 1.08 -15.17 0.80
C THR A 56 1.63 -14.34 1.94
N LYS A 57 1.49 -13.01 1.87
CA LYS A 57 2.03 -12.05 2.85
C LYS A 57 3.56 -12.13 2.99
N ASP A 58 4.22 -12.65 1.97
CA ASP A 58 5.65 -12.96 2.02
C ASP A 58 6.51 -11.67 1.90
N PRO A 59 7.32 -11.32 2.91
CA PRO A 59 8.22 -10.17 2.86
C PRO A 59 9.38 -10.34 1.85
N LEU A 60 9.66 -11.57 1.41
CA LEU A 60 10.68 -11.89 0.41
C LEU A 60 10.15 -11.89 -1.03
N SER A 61 8.85 -11.67 -1.20
CA SER A 61 8.20 -11.55 -2.52
C SER A 61 8.77 -10.39 -3.35
N LYS A 62 8.45 -10.37 -4.65
CA LYS A 62 8.93 -9.32 -5.56
C LYS A 62 8.32 -7.94 -5.22
N CYS A 63 9.02 -6.89 -5.62
CA CYS A 63 8.47 -5.53 -5.53
C CYS A 63 7.29 -5.39 -6.49
N ILE A 64 6.21 -4.80 -6.00
CA ILE A 64 5.08 -4.36 -6.82
C ILE A 64 5.22 -2.87 -7.01
N THR A 65 5.40 -2.40 -8.24
CA THR A 65 5.86 -1.05 -8.51
C THR A 65 4.87 -0.19 -9.30
N LEU A 66 4.88 1.11 -9.04
CA LEU A 66 4.22 2.14 -9.82
C LEU A 66 5.23 3.18 -10.31
N TRP A 67 4.95 3.84 -11.43
CA TRP A 67 5.72 5.01 -11.86
C TRP A 67 5.63 6.13 -10.82
N ARG A 68 6.79 6.66 -10.42
CA ARG A 68 6.92 7.76 -9.47
C ARG A 68 6.64 9.09 -10.17
N SER A 69 5.75 9.90 -9.61
CA SER A 69 5.59 11.31 -10.01
C SER A 69 6.77 12.15 -9.50
N LEU A 70 6.91 13.38 -9.99
CA LEU A 70 7.98 14.30 -9.57
C LEU A 70 8.01 14.49 -8.05
N ASP A 71 6.83 14.71 -7.45
CA ASP A 71 6.65 14.88 -6.01
C ASP A 71 6.42 13.57 -5.23
N GLY A 72 6.43 12.42 -5.92
CA GLY A 72 6.22 11.10 -5.32
C GLY A 72 4.79 10.80 -4.87
N ARG A 73 3.82 11.68 -5.16
CA ARG A 73 2.40 11.52 -4.80
C ARG A 73 1.56 11.00 -5.96
N LEU A 74 0.57 10.16 -5.65
CA LEU A 74 -0.45 9.68 -6.57
C LEU A 74 -1.76 10.44 -6.35
N GLN A 75 -2.42 10.84 -7.44
CA GLN A 75 -3.74 11.45 -7.40
C GLN A 75 -4.85 10.40 -7.52
N ILE A 76 -5.79 10.41 -6.57
CA ILE A 76 -6.99 9.56 -6.54
C ILE A 76 -8.18 10.45 -6.17
N SER A 77 -9.16 10.58 -7.09
CA SER A 77 -10.40 11.35 -6.87
C SER A 77 -10.17 12.72 -6.21
N HIS A 78 -9.35 13.55 -6.84
CA HIS A 78 -8.95 14.91 -6.38
C HIS A 78 -8.04 14.96 -5.14
N ARG A 79 -7.75 13.84 -4.46
CA ARG A 79 -6.79 13.78 -3.34
C ARG A 79 -5.40 13.36 -3.83
N LYS A 80 -4.35 14.03 -3.35
CA LYS A 80 -2.95 13.60 -3.55
C LYS A 80 -2.50 12.80 -2.33
N VAL A 81 -2.10 11.55 -2.54
CA VAL A 81 -1.70 10.61 -1.48
C VAL A 81 -0.32 10.03 -1.77
N LEU A 82 0.37 9.53 -0.74
CA LEU A 82 1.60 8.75 -0.92
C LEU A 82 1.22 7.29 -1.26
N PRO A 83 1.68 6.73 -2.39
CA PRO A 83 1.25 5.40 -2.85
C PRO A 83 1.53 4.27 -1.84
N HIS A 84 2.74 4.26 -1.27
CA HIS A 84 3.13 3.24 -0.30
C HIS A 84 2.31 3.33 0.99
N VAL A 85 2.02 4.54 1.47
CA VAL A 85 1.20 4.75 2.68
C VAL A 85 -0.23 4.30 2.45
N VAL A 86 -0.87 4.76 1.37
CA VAL A 86 -2.28 4.41 1.12
C VAL A 86 -2.47 2.90 0.96
N PHE A 87 -1.60 2.23 0.19
CA PHE A 87 -1.78 0.78 -0.02
C PHE A 87 -1.36 -0.05 1.20
N CYS A 88 -0.40 0.41 2.02
CA CYS A 88 -0.15 -0.22 3.32
C CYS A 88 -1.35 -0.05 4.26
N ARG A 89 -2.01 1.13 4.25
CA ARG A 89 -3.22 1.37 5.04
C ARG A 89 -4.35 0.43 4.64
N LEU A 90 -4.63 0.34 3.34
CA LEU A 90 -5.73 -0.46 2.81
C LEU A 90 -5.55 -1.96 3.06
N PHE A 91 -4.32 -2.48 3.00
CA PHE A 91 -4.08 -3.93 2.97
C PHE A 91 -3.42 -4.49 4.24
N ARG A 92 -2.99 -3.65 5.19
CA ARG A 92 -2.32 -4.10 6.43
C ARG A 92 -2.73 -3.35 7.68
N TRP A 93 -2.59 -2.01 7.69
CA TRP A 93 -2.70 -1.20 8.90
C TRP A 93 -3.76 -0.11 8.73
N PRO A 94 -5.03 -0.40 9.05
CA PRO A 94 -6.14 0.53 8.79
C PRO A 94 -5.97 1.88 9.51
N ASP A 95 -5.28 1.86 10.65
CA ASP A 95 -4.97 2.98 11.54
C ASP A 95 -3.66 3.70 11.18
N LEU A 96 -3.02 3.37 10.04
CA LEU A 96 -1.79 4.01 9.62
C LEU A 96 -2.04 5.48 9.22
N HIS A 97 -1.50 6.44 9.96
CA HIS A 97 -1.78 7.85 9.69
C HIS A 97 -0.71 8.51 8.82
N SER A 98 0.57 8.20 9.09
CA SER A 98 1.69 8.91 8.50
C SER A 98 2.73 7.99 7.87
N TYR A 99 3.46 8.52 6.88
CA TYR A 99 4.60 7.83 6.29
C TYR A 99 5.77 7.64 7.27
N HIS A 100 5.84 8.45 8.34
CA HIS A 100 6.87 8.32 9.37
C HIS A 100 6.80 6.99 10.13
N GLU A 101 5.60 6.40 10.20
CA GLU A 101 5.36 5.10 10.83
C GLU A 101 5.80 3.93 9.93
N LEU A 102 6.17 4.17 8.67
CA LEU A 102 6.60 3.12 7.75
C LEU A 102 8.09 3.16 7.49
N LYS A 103 8.71 1.98 7.53
CA LYS A 103 10.08 1.76 7.08
C LYS A 103 10.12 0.63 6.08
N SER A 104 10.96 0.76 5.06
CA SER A 104 11.13 -0.26 4.03
C SER A 104 12.06 -1.37 4.52
N LEU A 105 11.80 -2.60 4.12
CA LEU A 105 12.72 -3.71 4.31
C LEU A 105 13.99 -3.53 3.45
N GLY A 106 15.11 -4.09 3.91
CA GLY A 106 16.40 -3.98 3.22
C GLY A 106 16.42 -4.62 1.83
N ASN A 107 15.59 -5.63 1.60
CA ASN A 107 15.43 -6.31 0.31
C ASN A 107 14.55 -5.52 -0.69
N CYS A 108 13.90 -4.43 -0.28
CA CYS A 108 13.06 -3.63 -1.16
C CYS A 108 13.90 -2.83 -2.16
N GLN A 109 13.83 -3.20 -3.43
CA GLN A 109 14.64 -2.56 -4.47
C GLN A 109 14.15 -1.15 -4.84
N TYR A 110 12.83 -0.92 -4.77
CA TYR A 110 12.18 0.32 -5.21
C TYR A 110 11.56 1.11 -4.06
N SER A 111 12.20 1.11 -2.88
CA SER A 111 11.69 1.85 -1.71
C SER A 111 11.50 3.35 -1.98
N PHE A 112 10.58 3.99 -1.25
CA PHE A 112 10.31 5.42 -1.41
C PHE A 112 11.54 6.32 -1.25
N HIS A 113 12.45 5.96 -0.33
CA HIS A 113 13.65 6.72 -0.03
C HIS A 113 14.74 6.64 -1.11
N LYS A 114 14.73 5.59 -1.95
CA LYS A 114 15.71 5.43 -3.05
C LYS A 114 15.52 6.42 -4.21
N LYS A 115 14.40 7.16 -4.24
CA LYS A 115 14.10 8.22 -5.24
C LYS A 115 14.26 7.76 -6.71
N GLN A 116 13.98 6.49 -6.99
CA GLN A 116 14.04 5.92 -8.34
C GLN A 116 12.79 6.28 -9.17
N GLN A 117 12.81 5.97 -10.48
CA GLN A 117 11.67 6.18 -11.38
C GLN A 117 10.45 5.31 -11.03
N LEU A 118 10.68 4.15 -10.42
CA LEU A 118 9.66 3.24 -9.93
C LEU A 118 9.60 3.29 -8.40
N LEU A 119 8.39 3.11 -7.87
CA LEU A 119 8.10 3.12 -6.44
C LEU A 119 7.38 1.83 -6.04
N CYS A 120 7.92 1.12 -5.05
CA CYS A 120 7.29 -0.06 -4.48
C CYS A 120 6.05 0.32 -3.65
N ILE A 121 4.99 -0.45 -3.84
CA ILE A 121 3.73 -0.37 -3.11
C ILE A 121 3.33 -1.72 -2.49
N ASN A 122 4.21 -2.74 -2.55
CA ASN A 122 4.00 -4.02 -1.88
C ASN A 122 3.90 -3.77 -0.37
N PRO A 123 2.73 -3.99 0.28
CA PRO A 123 2.56 -3.71 1.70
C PRO A 123 3.52 -4.49 2.59
N TYR A 124 3.95 -5.68 2.16
CA TYR A 124 4.85 -6.58 2.89
C TYR A 124 6.33 -6.24 2.71
N HIS A 125 6.65 -5.21 1.92
CA HIS A 125 7.99 -4.61 1.85
C HIS A 125 8.20 -3.49 2.86
N PHE A 126 7.23 -3.27 3.75
CA PHE A 126 7.30 -2.29 4.82
C PHE A 126 7.09 -2.97 6.17
N TYR A 127 7.66 -2.39 7.22
CA TYR A 127 7.29 -2.67 8.60
C TYR A 127 6.86 -1.37 9.26
N ARG A 128 5.99 -1.47 10.26
CA ARG A 128 5.61 -0.32 11.07
C ARG A 128 6.73 -0.06 12.05
N ALA A 129 7.35 1.12 11.95
CA ALA A 129 8.24 1.58 13.00
C ALA A 129 7.38 1.99 14.18
N GLU A 130 7.61 1.38 15.34
CA GLU A 130 7.09 1.92 16.59
C GLU A 130 7.66 3.32 16.78
N LEU A 131 6.80 4.25 17.19
CA LEU A 131 7.14 5.65 17.40
C LEU A 131 8.02 5.81 18.65
N LEU A 132 9.24 5.28 18.63
CA LEU A 132 10.26 5.55 19.66
C LEU A 132 10.79 7.00 19.57
N SER A 133 10.29 7.80 18.63
CA SER A 133 10.77 9.15 18.35
C SER A 133 10.00 10.27 19.06
N MET A 134 9.20 9.98 20.09
CA MET A 134 8.61 11.01 20.97
C MET A 134 8.90 10.82 22.46
N LEU A 135 9.74 9.83 22.83
CA LEU A 135 10.19 9.66 24.21
C LEU A 135 11.71 9.86 24.28
N PRO A 136 12.22 10.77 25.12
CA PRO A 136 13.62 10.76 25.45
C PRO A 136 13.88 9.50 26.29
N ILE A 137 14.64 8.58 25.70
CA ILE A 137 15.35 7.46 26.33
C ILE A 137 14.45 6.34 26.87
N LEU A 138 14.44 5.20 26.17
CA LEU A 138 14.74 3.89 26.78
C LEU A 138 14.83 2.83 25.67
N ASN A 139 15.92 2.04 25.74
CA ASN A 139 16.27 0.97 24.83
C ASN A 139 15.09 0.03 24.55
N VAL A 140 14.62 -0.04 23.30
CA VAL A 140 13.66 -1.08 22.88
C VAL A 140 14.36 -2.04 21.94
N LYS A 141 14.59 -3.25 22.48
CA LYS A 141 15.03 -4.43 21.76
C LYS A 141 14.01 -4.77 20.68
N PHE A 142 14.49 -4.92 19.45
CA PHE A 142 13.74 -5.44 18.31
C PHE A 142 13.16 -6.82 18.66
N TYR A 143 11.85 -6.93 18.81
CA TYR A 143 11.16 -8.21 18.73
C TYR A 143 10.57 -8.32 17.32
N MET A 144 11.23 -9.13 16.50
CA MET A 144 10.65 -9.69 15.29
C MET A 144 9.85 -10.92 15.70
N ILE A 145 8.52 -10.84 15.59
CA ILE A 145 7.62 -11.99 15.53
C ILE A 145 6.77 -11.82 14.28
#